data_AF-A0A831L5C3-F1
#
_entry.id   AF-A0A831L5C3-F1
#
_cell.length_a   1.000
_cell.length_b   1.000
_cell.length_c   1.000
_cell.angle_alpha   90.00
_cell.angle_beta   90.00
_cell.angle_gamma   90.00
#
_symmetry.space_group_name_H-M   'P 1'
#
loop_
_entity.id
_entity.type
_entity.pdbx_description
1 polymer ?
#
loop_
_entity_poly.entity_id
_entity_poly.type
_entity_poly.pdbx_seq_one_letter_code
_entity_poly.pdbx_strand_id
1 'polypeptide(L)'
;MEFFTAIARTPGKSLCRALCNGEHGSPDPIRARAQHVDYVDALEEAGLAVTLLPSLEAFPDSVFVEDTAVVLDEAVVLCRPGAQSRRGE
;
A
#
# COMPACT_ATOMS: atom_id res chain seq x y z
N MET A 1 2.45 5.45 -22.20
CA MET A 1 3.09 4.49 -21.29
C MET A 1 1.99 3.52 -20.90
N GLU A 2 2.14 2.24 -21.17
CA GLU A 2 1.17 1.20 -20.81
C GLU A 2 1.69 0.45 -19.59
N PHE A 3 0.81 0.10 -18.67
CA PHE A 3 1.14 -0.67 -17.47
C PHE A 3 0.49 -2.04 -17.55
N PHE A 4 1.21 -3.09 -17.11
CA PHE A 4 0.74 -4.48 -17.15
C PHE A 4 0.68 -5.13 -15.77
N THR A 5 1.30 -4.53 -14.77
CA THR A 5 1.41 -5.08 -13.42
C THR A 5 1.16 -4.01 -12.38
N ALA A 6 0.68 -4.44 -11.23
CA ALA A 6 0.61 -3.62 -10.02
C ALA A 6 1.10 -4.42 -8.83
N ILE A 7 1.68 -3.73 -7.85
CA ILE A 7 2.00 -4.30 -6.54
C ILE A 7 1.09 -3.58 -5.55
N ALA A 8 0.40 -4.34 -4.73
CA ALA A 8 -0.42 -3.83 -3.64
C ALA A 8 -0.09 -4.61 -2.37
N ARG A 9 -0.36 -4.03 -1.20
CA ARG A 9 -0.23 -4.75 0.07
C ARG A 9 -1.54 -4.69 0.82
N THR A 10 -1.98 -5.86 1.29
CA THR A 10 -3.17 -5.97 2.11
C THR A 10 -3.07 -5.09 3.36
N PRO A 11 -4.06 -4.23 3.67
CA PRO A 11 -4.04 -3.42 4.89
C PRO A 11 -4.03 -4.31 6.15
N GLY A 12 -3.13 -3.99 7.08
CA GLY A 12 -3.07 -4.64 8.39
C GLY A 12 -4.11 -4.10 9.37
N LYS A 13 -4.37 -4.84 10.45
CA LYS A 13 -5.19 -4.37 11.57
C LYS A 13 -4.58 -3.14 12.24
N SER A 14 -3.25 -3.06 12.21
CA SER A 14 -2.47 -1.94 12.72
C SER A 14 -2.70 -0.61 11.99
N LEU A 15 -3.38 -0.59 10.83
CA LEU A 15 -3.69 0.62 10.05
C LEU A 15 -4.37 1.73 10.88
N CYS A 16 -5.14 1.39 11.91
CA CYS A 16 -5.73 2.38 12.81
C CYS A 16 -4.70 3.27 13.55
N ARG A 17 -3.43 2.88 13.54
CA ARG A 17 -2.26 3.59 14.10
C ARG A 17 -1.35 4.19 13.03
N ALA A 18 -1.77 4.21 11.77
CA ALA A 18 -1.05 4.83 10.66
C ALA A 18 -0.86 6.33 10.88
N LEU A 19 0.16 6.89 10.23
CA LEU A 19 0.45 8.32 10.29
C LEU A 19 -0.69 9.09 9.60
N CYS A 20 -1.19 10.12 10.27
CA CYS A 20 -2.23 10.99 9.73
C CYS A 20 -1.93 12.45 10.09
N ASN A 21 -1.96 13.32 9.08
CA ASN A 21 -1.91 14.76 9.27
C ASN A 21 -3.35 15.30 9.16
N GLY A 22 -4.09 15.32 10.26
CA GLY A 22 -5.45 15.89 10.33
C GLY A 22 -6.34 15.29 11.41
N GLU A 23 -7.54 15.83 11.55
CA GLU A 23 -8.54 15.43 12.56
C GLU A 23 -9.69 14.62 11.95
N HIS A 24 -9.36 13.51 11.27
CA HIS A 24 -10.35 12.68 10.56
C HIS A 24 -10.71 11.38 11.31
N GLY A 25 -10.15 11.17 12.51
CA GLY A 25 -10.26 9.92 13.27
C GLY A 25 -9.37 8.81 12.70
N SER A 26 -9.21 7.72 13.45
CA SER A 26 -8.48 6.54 12.99
C SER A 26 -9.30 5.74 11.97
N PRO A 27 -8.69 5.18 10.92
CA PRO A 27 -9.39 4.31 9.97
C PRO A 27 -9.88 3.03 10.64
N ASP A 28 -11.09 2.60 10.27
CA ASP A 28 -11.62 1.27 10.61
C ASP A 28 -10.93 0.20 9.74
N PRO A 29 -10.14 -0.72 10.33
CA PRO A 29 -9.39 -1.71 9.56
C PRO A 29 -10.26 -2.70 8.78
N ILE A 30 -11.49 -2.99 9.24
CA ILE A 30 -12.40 -3.90 8.54
C ILE A 30 -12.92 -3.22 7.28
N ARG A 31 -13.38 -1.97 7.41
CA ARG A 31 -13.85 -1.17 6.28
C ARG A 31 -12.73 -0.89 5.28
N ALA A 32 -11.54 -0.52 5.77
CA ALA A 32 -10.38 -0.28 4.91
C ALA A 32 -9.98 -1.54 4.12
N ARG A 33 -10.09 -2.73 4.73
CA ARG A 33 -9.82 -3.98 4.03
C ARG A 33 -10.85 -4.28 2.94
N ALA A 34 -12.13 -4.03 3.19
CA ALA A 34 -13.17 -4.19 2.16
C ALA A 34 -12.91 -3.23 0.97
N GLN A 35 -12.64 -1.95 1.26
CA GLN A 35 -12.31 -0.96 0.23
C GLN A 35 -11.04 -1.34 -0.56
N HIS A 36 -10.05 -1.94 0.09
CA HIS A 36 -8.84 -2.40 -0.60
C HIS A 36 -9.10 -3.61 -1.49
N VAL A 37 -10.04 -4.49 -1.15
CA VAL A 37 -10.48 -5.56 -2.06
C VAL A 37 -11.08 -4.95 -3.31
N ASP A 38 -12.02 -4.01 -3.16
CA ASP A 38 -12.63 -3.30 -4.30
C ASP A 38 -11.57 -2.58 -5.16
N TYR A 39 -10.52 -2.02 -4.54
CA TYR A 39 -9.39 -1.40 -5.24
C TYR A 39 -8.57 -2.40 -6.05
N VAL A 40 -8.27 -3.58 -5.48
CA VAL A 40 -7.53 -4.63 -6.19
C VAL A 40 -8.36 -5.18 -7.35
N ASP A 41 -9.64 -5.44 -7.12
CA ASP A 41 -10.57 -5.90 -8.17
C ASP A 41 -10.61 -4.89 -9.33
N ALA A 42 -10.66 -3.58 -9.04
CA ALA A 42 -10.62 -2.54 -10.07
C ALA A 42 -9.29 -2.51 -10.85
N LEU A 43 -8.15 -2.83 -10.23
CA LEU A 43 -6.87 -2.96 -10.94
C LEU A 43 -6.86 -4.20 -11.86
N GLU A 44 -7.39 -5.32 -11.41
CA GLU A 44 -7.51 -6.54 -12.20
C GLU A 44 -8.49 -6.36 -13.37
N GLU A 45 -9.63 -5.70 -13.16
CA GLU A 45 -10.59 -5.31 -14.21
C GLU A 45 -9.98 -4.36 -15.24
N ALA A 46 -9.03 -3.52 -14.84
CA ALA A 46 -8.25 -2.69 -15.74
C ALA A 46 -7.19 -3.48 -16.55
N GLY A 47 -7.09 -4.79 -16.33
CA GLY A 47 -6.19 -5.70 -17.05
C GLY A 47 -4.79 -5.83 -16.46
N LEU A 48 -4.57 -5.34 -15.23
CA LEU A 48 -3.27 -5.45 -14.55
C LEU A 48 -3.14 -6.80 -13.84
N ALA A 49 -1.96 -7.42 -13.95
CA ALA A 49 -1.61 -8.54 -13.08
C ALA A 49 -1.17 -7.99 -11.70
N VAL A 50 -2.01 -8.20 -10.69
CA VAL A 50 -1.77 -7.67 -9.34
C VAL A 50 -0.97 -8.67 -8.49
N THR A 51 0.20 -8.25 -8.02
CA THR A 51 0.93 -8.95 -6.94
C THR A 51 0.47 -8.40 -5.60
N LEU A 52 -0.45 -9.13 -4.94
CA LEU A 52 -0.96 -8.74 -3.63
C LEU A 52 -0.10 -9.33 -2.51
N LEU A 53 0.66 -8.47 -1.83
CA LEU A 53 1.48 -8.82 -0.67
C LEU A 53 0.63 -8.98 0.60
N PRO A 54 1.03 -9.88 1.53
CA PRO A 54 0.35 -10.02 2.81
C PRO A 54 0.54 -8.76 3.67
N SER A 55 -0.38 -8.56 4.61
CA SER A 55 -0.30 -7.46 5.57
C SER A 55 0.96 -7.57 6.44
N LEU A 56 1.54 -6.42 6.79
CA LEU A 56 2.77 -6.34 7.57
C LEU A 56 2.50 -5.55 8.86
N GLU A 57 2.05 -6.26 9.91
CA GLU A 57 1.48 -5.64 11.11
C GLU A 57 2.46 -4.79 11.95
N ALA A 58 3.77 -4.98 11.75
CA ALA A 58 4.78 -4.13 12.38
C ALA A 58 4.83 -2.71 11.78
N PHE A 59 4.21 -2.51 10.60
CA PHE A 59 4.23 -1.28 9.82
C PHE A 59 2.78 -0.88 9.47
N PRO A 60 2.14 -0.05 10.32
CA PRO A 60 0.75 0.41 10.14
C PRO A 60 0.44 0.99 8.75
N ASP A 61 1.42 1.68 8.16
CA ASP A 61 1.31 2.38 6.88
C ASP A 61 1.68 1.52 5.67
N SER A 62 2.04 0.24 5.86
CA SER A 62 2.61 -0.61 4.81
C SER A 62 1.70 -0.90 3.60
N VAL A 63 0.41 -0.58 3.70
CA VAL A 63 -0.52 -0.58 2.55
C VAL A 63 -0.06 0.39 1.46
N PHE A 64 0.63 1.48 1.83
CA PHE A 64 1.11 2.53 0.92
C PHE A 64 2.48 2.16 0.32
N VAL A 65 2.48 1.14 -0.53
CA VAL A 65 3.70 0.60 -1.17
C VAL A 65 4.39 1.59 -2.13
N GLU A 66 3.70 2.65 -2.56
CA GLU A 66 4.26 3.70 -3.44
C GLU A 66 5.49 4.39 -2.82
N ASP A 67 5.49 4.57 -1.49
CA ASP A 67 6.58 5.27 -0.81
C ASP A 67 7.88 4.46 -0.71
N THR A 68 7.83 3.13 -0.92
CA THR A 68 8.97 2.23 -0.70
C THR A 68 9.76 1.96 -1.97
N ALA A 69 9.17 2.14 -3.15
CA ALA A 69 9.85 1.92 -4.42
C ALA A 69 9.31 2.80 -5.53
N VAL A 70 10.22 3.36 -6.32
CA VAL A 70 9.90 3.94 -7.64
C VAL A 70 10.33 2.93 -8.70
N VAL A 71 9.36 2.46 -9.48
CA VAL A 71 9.57 1.50 -10.57
C VAL A 71 9.56 2.27 -11.90
N LEU A 72 10.63 2.09 -12.66
CA LEU A 72 10.84 2.59 -14.02
C LEU A 72 10.92 1.39 -14.97
N ASP A 73 10.92 1.64 -16.28
CA ASP A 73 10.91 0.60 -17.31
C ASP A 73 12.07 -0.40 -17.15
N GLU A 74 13.30 0.07 -16.90
CA GLU A 74 14.48 -0.79 -16.73
C GLU A 74 15.15 -0.71 -15.36
N ALA A 75 14.54 -0.02 -14.39
CA ALA A 75 15.16 0.18 -13.08
C ALA A 75 14.14 0.26 -11.95
N VAL A 76 14.57 -0.14 -10.75
CA VAL A 76 13.82 0.06 -9.52
C VAL A 76 14.71 0.81 -8.54
N VAL A 77 14.18 1.88 -7.96
CA VAL A 77 14.82 2.61 -6.87
C VAL A 77 14.08 2.26 -5.59
N LEU A 78 14.75 1.54 -4.69
CA LEU A 78 14.26 1.36 -3.34
C LEU A 78 14.42 2.67 -2.58
N CYS A 79 13.29 3.21 -2.14
CA CYS A 79 13.24 4.44 -1.40
C CYS A 79 13.66 4.22 0.05
N ARG A 80 13.98 5.33 0.72
CA ARG A 80 14.20 5.35 2.17
C ARG A 80 13.19 6.29 2.80
N PRO A 81 12.02 5.79 3.23
CA PRO A 81 10.95 6.63 3.77
C PRO A 81 11.44 7.65 4.82
N GLY A 82 10.92 8.87 4.73
CA GLY A 82 11.26 9.96 5.65
C GLY A 82 10.88 9.62 7.10
N ALA A 83 9.67 9.08 7.28
CA ALA A 83 9.16 8.59 8.55
C ALA A 83 9.93 7.37 9.04
N GLN A 84 10.50 7.45 10.25
CA GLN A 84 11.34 6.39 10.79
C GLN A 84 10.58 5.07 10.98
N SER A 85 9.30 5.14 11.36
CA SER A 85 8.42 3.98 11.51
C SER A 85 8.22 3.18 10.22
N ARG A 86 8.50 3.78 9.05
CA ARG A 86 8.27 3.19 7.73
C ARG A 86 9.53 2.68 7.03
N ARG A 87 10.73 2.89 7.61
CA ARG A 87 12.02 2.60 6.93
C ARG A 87 12.37 1.11 6.75
N GLY A 88 11.55 0.20 7.26
CA GLY A 88 11.74 -1.25 7.13
C GLY A 88 10.60 -1.98 6.45
N GLU A 89 9.69 -1.23 5.80
CA GLU A 89 8.66 -1.77 4.89
C GLU A 89 9.31 -2.40 3.65
#